data_AF-A0A930V548-F1
#
_entry.id   AF-A0A930V548-F1
#
_cell.length_a   1.000
_cell.length_b   1.000
_cell.length_c   1.000
_cell.angle_alpha   90.00
_cell.angle_beta   90.00
_cell.angle_gamma   90.00
#
_symmetry.space_group_name_H-M   'P 1'
#
loop_
_entity.id
_entity.type
_entity.pdbx_description
1 polymer ?
#
loop_
_entity_poly.entity_id
_entity_poly.type
_entity_poly.pdbx_seq_one_letter_code
_entity_poly.pdbx_strand_id
1 'polypeptide(L)'
;MSDDAGTWVEFADAPKQRAFLRLMRTVLPIMVLVGTASAFFSKSGESPFQTWGLITVPIWFVGWSTAAAITWNVVLRLSRPFAVDVVGKRLRIRGKVLAFEQVDSAELLPLSRDDASGLLLRFGQKKGRKASVLLRDRAEPVLDDERRQLLLAVIRGSRIARPVSPHDPTGAFGRYNFPGTLDREGAEQVVLQPPAPGEHAP
;
A
#
# COMPACT_ATOMS: atom_id res chain seq x y z
N MET A 1 -16.49 21.24 -25.03
CA MET A 1 -15.72 20.46 -24.03
C MET A 1 -16.15 19.03 -24.19
N SER A 2 -15.49 18.27 -25.07
CA SER A 2 -15.83 16.88 -25.34
C SER A 2 -15.43 15.99 -24.17
N ASP A 3 -16.38 15.20 -23.70
CA ASP A 3 -16.18 14.07 -22.79
C ASP A 3 -15.19 13.08 -23.42
N ASP A 4 -13.95 13.06 -22.93
CA ASP A 4 -13.03 11.94 -23.11
C ASP A 4 -13.50 10.82 -22.17
N ALA A 5 -14.58 10.14 -22.57
CA ALA A 5 -15.09 8.93 -21.93
C ALA A 5 -14.12 7.75 -22.21
N GLY A 6 -12.88 7.88 -21.75
CA GLY A 6 -11.98 6.74 -21.62
C GLY A 6 -12.66 5.70 -20.73
N THR A 7 -12.63 4.43 -21.13
CA THR A 7 -13.21 3.33 -20.37
C THR A 7 -12.37 3.12 -19.11
N TRP A 8 -12.71 3.85 -18.04
CA TRP A 8 -12.03 3.74 -16.76
C TRP A 8 -12.36 2.40 -16.13
N VAL A 9 -11.39 1.49 -16.10
CA VAL A 9 -11.51 0.22 -15.39
C VAL A 9 -10.97 0.40 -13.97
N GLU A 10 -11.85 0.25 -12.98
CA GLU A 10 -11.46 0.37 -11.58
C GLU A 10 -10.75 -0.91 -11.11
N PHE A 11 -9.53 -0.75 -10.62
CA PHE A 11 -8.74 -1.84 -10.06
C PHE A 11 -9.15 -2.06 -8.60
N ALA A 12 -10.32 -2.66 -8.42
CA ALA A 12 -10.83 -3.03 -7.11
C ALA A 12 -10.05 -4.24 -6.57
N ASP A 13 -9.00 -3.98 -5.79
CA ASP A 13 -8.22 -4.99 -5.08
C ASP A 13 -9.02 -5.53 -3.87
N ALA A 14 -10.12 -6.23 -4.17
CA ALA A 14 -11.02 -6.85 -3.19
C ALA A 14 -10.30 -7.80 -2.21
N PRO A 15 -9.27 -8.57 -2.63
CA PRO A 15 -8.51 -9.43 -1.72
C PRO A 15 -7.71 -8.61 -0.70
N LYS A 16 -7.05 -7.54 -1.14
CA LYS A 16 -6.41 -6.57 -0.24
C LYS A 16 -7.40 -5.97 0.74
N GLN A 17 -8.60 -5.58 0.28
CA GLN A 17 -9.65 -5.09 1.17
C GLN A 17 -10.08 -6.16 2.20
N ARG A 18 -10.23 -7.43 1.82
CA ARG A 18 -10.61 -8.52 2.75
C ARG A 18 -9.53 -8.85 3.77
N ALA A 19 -8.27 -8.95 3.34
CA ALA A 19 -7.14 -9.18 4.25
C ALA A 19 -7.02 -8.00 5.24
N PHE A 20 -7.17 -6.79 4.73
CA PHE A 20 -7.12 -5.56 5.51
C PHE A 20 -8.28 -5.44 6.52
N LEU A 21 -9.52 -5.75 6.11
CA LEU A 21 -10.69 -5.77 6.99
C LEU A 21 -10.56 -6.81 8.12
N ARG A 22 -9.96 -7.98 7.84
CA ARG A 22 -9.71 -9.02 8.86
C ARG A 22 -8.71 -8.55 9.93
N LEU A 23 -7.58 -7.99 9.51
CA LEU A 23 -6.60 -7.41 10.43
C LEU A 23 -7.26 -6.31 11.28
N MET A 24 -8.04 -5.45 10.64
CA MET A 24 -8.60 -4.26 11.28
C MET A 24 -9.74 -4.58 12.26
N ARG A 25 -10.55 -5.61 12.01
CA ARG A 25 -11.57 -6.11 12.95
C ARG A 25 -10.94 -6.57 14.28
N THR A 26 -9.66 -6.94 14.26
CA THR A 26 -8.94 -7.41 15.43
C THR A 26 -8.18 -6.27 16.12
N VAL A 27 -7.49 -5.40 15.36
CA VAL A 27 -6.61 -4.37 15.92
C VAL A 27 -7.36 -3.18 16.51
N LEU A 28 -8.44 -2.71 15.87
CA LEU A 28 -9.22 -1.56 16.35
C LEU A 28 -9.75 -1.73 17.79
N PRO A 29 -10.46 -2.82 18.13
CA PRO A 29 -10.96 -2.99 19.50
C PRO A 29 -9.82 -3.12 20.51
N ILE A 30 -8.71 -3.79 20.15
CA ILE A 30 -7.53 -3.89 21.02
C ILE A 30 -6.93 -2.51 21.28
N MET A 31 -6.76 -1.68 20.24
CA MET A 31 -6.23 -0.32 20.39
C MET A 31 -7.10 0.55 21.29
N VAL A 32 -8.43 0.48 21.14
CA VAL A 32 -9.34 1.25 22.01
C VAL A 32 -9.29 0.73 23.45
N LEU A 33 -9.28 -0.59 23.66
CA LEU A 33 -9.22 -1.18 25.00
C LEU A 33 -7.89 -0.88 25.71
N VAL A 34 -6.76 -1.16 25.07
CA VAL A 34 -5.41 -0.91 25.61
C VAL A 34 -5.18 0.60 25.78
N GLY A 35 -5.62 1.39 24.80
CA GLY A 35 -5.59 2.84 24.87
C GLY A 35 -6.38 3.37 26.06
N THR A 36 -7.59 2.87 26.30
CA THR A 36 -8.39 3.26 27.47
C THR A 36 -7.73 2.80 28.77
N ALA A 37 -7.17 1.59 28.80
CA ALA A 37 -6.44 1.07 29.96
C ALA A 37 -5.19 1.91 30.31
N SER A 38 -4.60 2.62 29.33
CA SER A 38 -3.48 3.53 29.59
C SER A 38 -3.83 4.67 30.56
N ALA A 39 -5.11 5.00 30.75
CA ALA A 39 -5.56 5.99 31.75
C ALA A 39 -5.19 5.61 33.20
N PHE A 40 -4.97 4.32 33.46
CA PHE A 40 -4.61 3.78 34.78
C PHE A 40 -3.10 3.73 35.01
N PHE A 41 -2.29 3.96 33.97
CA PHE A 41 -0.83 3.86 34.03
C PHE A 41 -0.19 5.22 33.76
N SER A 42 0.78 5.60 34.59
CA SER A 42 1.61 6.79 34.38
C SER A 42 3.08 6.42 34.48
N LYS A 43 3.90 6.99 33.59
CA LYS A 43 5.35 6.75 33.55
C LYS A 43 6.11 7.66 34.54
N SER A 44 5.47 8.70 35.08
CA SER A 44 6.17 9.79 35.79
C SER A 44 5.43 10.40 36.98
N GLY A 45 4.40 9.76 37.54
CA GLY A 45 3.65 10.28 38.69
C GLY A 45 2.27 9.65 38.87
N GLU A 46 1.31 10.39 39.42
CA GLU A 46 -0.09 9.95 39.49
C GLU A 46 -0.65 9.65 38.09
N SER A 47 -1.44 8.59 38.01
CA SER A 47 -2.19 8.25 36.80
C SER A 47 -3.35 9.22 36.59
N PRO A 48 -3.75 9.48 35.33
CA PRO A 48 -4.96 10.25 35.03
C PRO A 48 -6.20 9.78 35.79
N PHE A 49 -6.31 8.47 36.07
CA PHE A 49 -7.36 7.90 36.91
C PHE A 49 -7.25 8.31 38.39
N GLN A 50 -6.04 8.37 38.96
CA GLN A 50 -5.83 8.80 40.34
C GLN A 50 -6.19 10.28 40.53
N THR A 51 -5.88 11.12 39.54
CA THR A 51 -6.10 12.56 39.64
C THR A 51 -7.56 12.97 39.33
N TRP A 52 -8.25 12.30 38.39
CA TRP A 52 -9.59 12.69 37.92
C TRP A 52 -10.68 11.63 38.18
N GLY A 53 -10.32 10.50 38.79
CA GLY A 53 -11.23 9.44 39.17
C GLY A 53 -11.88 8.72 37.99
N LEU A 54 -13.13 8.28 38.19
CA LEU A 54 -13.89 7.50 37.20
C LEU A 54 -14.19 8.26 35.90
N ILE A 55 -14.17 9.60 35.92
CA ILE A 55 -14.45 10.44 34.74
C ILE A 55 -13.36 10.30 33.67
N THR A 56 -12.15 9.90 34.05
CA THR A 56 -11.03 9.70 33.11
C THR A 56 -11.32 8.62 32.07
N VAL A 57 -12.02 7.55 32.47
CA VAL A 57 -12.29 6.38 31.62
C VAL A 57 -13.07 6.75 30.36
N PRO A 58 -14.24 7.43 30.43
CA PRO A 58 -14.96 7.85 29.22
C PRO A 58 -14.19 8.86 28.37
N ILE A 59 -13.41 9.77 28.99
CA ILE A 59 -12.59 10.74 28.24
C ILE A 59 -11.54 10.01 27.39
N TRP A 60 -10.82 9.06 27.98
CA TRP A 60 -9.82 8.27 27.27
C TRP A 60 -10.45 7.39 26.20
N PHE A 61 -11.59 6.78 26.49
CA PHE A 61 -12.32 5.97 25.52
C PHE A 61 -12.70 6.80 24.28
N VAL A 62 -13.22 8.00 24.47
CA VAL A 62 -13.56 8.93 23.36
C VAL A 62 -12.30 9.34 22.60
N GLY A 63 -11.21 9.67 23.30
CA GLY A 63 -9.93 10.03 22.69
C GLY A 63 -9.38 8.93 21.78
N TRP A 64 -9.31 7.70 22.29
CA TRP A 64 -8.82 6.55 21.53
C TRP A 64 -9.78 6.12 20.42
N SER A 65 -11.09 6.23 20.63
CA SER A 65 -12.09 6.01 19.57
C SER A 65 -11.95 7.02 18.44
N THR A 66 -11.67 8.28 18.76
CA THR A 66 -11.43 9.34 17.76
C THR A 66 -10.14 9.08 17.00
N ALA A 67 -9.05 8.74 17.69
CA ALA A 67 -7.77 8.38 17.06
C ALA A 67 -7.93 7.16 16.14
N ALA A 68 -8.70 6.16 16.55
CA ALA A 68 -9.08 5.00 15.76
C ALA A 68 -9.87 5.41 14.49
N ALA A 69 -10.88 6.28 14.62
CA ALA A 69 -11.68 6.77 13.49
C ALA A 69 -10.88 7.62 12.49
N ILE A 70 -9.94 8.46 12.97
CA ILE A 70 -9.03 9.22 12.10
C ILE A 70 -8.11 8.26 11.35
N THR A 71 -7.48 7.33 12.08
CA THR A 71 -6.64 6.27 11.49
C THR A 71 -7.41 5.52 10.41
N TRP A 72 -8.65 5.13 10.70
CA TRP A 72 -9.56 4.48 9.76
C TRP A 72 -9.81 5.32 8.50
N ASN A 73 -10.10 6.62 8.64
CA ASN A 73 -10.34 7.49 7.49
C ASN A 73 -9.09 7.65 6.63
N VAL A 74 -7.92 7.84 7.26
CA VAL A 74 -6.62 7.93 6.56
C VAL A 74 -6.36 6.65 5.77
N VAL A 75 -6.54 5.50 6.41
CA VAL A 75 -6.40 4.19 5.80
C VAL A 75 -7.33 3.99 4.61
N LEU A 76 -8.63 4.33 4.74
CA LEU A 76 -9.60 4.23 3.65
C LEU A 76 -9.19 5.11 2.46
N ARG A 77 -8.69 6.32 2.73
CA ARG A 77 -8.18 7.22 1.69
C ARG A 77 -6.93 6.65 1.01
N LEU A 78 -6.02 6.04 1.77
CA LEU A 78 -4.79 5.46 1.23
C LEU A 78 -5.03 4.16 0.45
N SER A 79 -6.11 3.44 0.79
CA SER A 79 -6.50 2.16 0.20
C SER A 79 -7.51 2.28 -0.94
N ARG A 80 -7.85 3.51 -1.37
CA ARG A 80 -8.75 3.70 -2.51
C ARG A 80 -8.20 2.97 -3.74
N PRO A 81 -9.06 2.23 -4.47
CA PRO A 81 -8.67 1.62 -5.73
C PRO A 81 -8.18 2.69 -6.70
N PHE A 82 -7.26 2.31 -7.58
CA PHE A 82 -6.87 3.14 -8.70
C PHE A 82 -7.68 2.71 -9.92
N ALA A 83 -7.88 3.61 -10.87
CA ALA A 83 -8.53 3.28 -12.14
C ALA A 83 -7.54 3.39 -13.29
N VAL A 84 -7.66 2.53 -14.28
CA VAL A 84 -6.81 2.48 -15.46
C VAL A 84 -7.66 2.76 -16.68
N ASP A 85 -7.18 3.66 -17.54
CA ASP A 85 -7.68 3.89 -18.88
C ASP A 85 -6.56 3.50 -19.85
N VAL A 86 -6.70 2.31 -20.43
CA VAL A 86 -5.69 1.72 -21.32
C VAL A 86 -5.64 2.47 -22.65
N VAL A 87 -6.80 2.87 -23.18
CA VAL A 87 -6.93 3.57 -24.46
C VAL A 87 -6.29 4.95 -24.36
N GLY A 88 -6.59 5.69 -23.29
CA GLY A 88 -6.03 7.01 -23.03
C GLY A 88 -4.60 6.98 -22.45
N LYS A 89 -4.03 5.81 -22.15
CA LYS A 89 -2.73 5.64 -21.44
C LYS A 89 -2.66 6.43 -20.14
N ARG A 90 -3.75 6.42 -19.36
CA ARG A 90 -3.93 7.21 -18.15
C ARG A 90 -4.25 6.32 -16.95
N LEU A 91 -3.74 6.71 -15.79
CA LEU A 91 -3.88 6.04 -14.52
C LEU A 91 -4.41 7.03 -13.48
N ARG A 92 -5.52 6.72 -12.82
CA ARG A 92 -6.08 7.54 -11.76
C ARG A 92 -5.71 6.98 -10.39
N ILE A 93 -4.77 7.64 -9.70
CA ILE A 93 -4.36 7.28 -8.33
C ILE A 93 -4.95 8.28 -7.35
N ARG A 94 -5.80 7.83 -6.43
CA ARG A 94 -6.39 8.65 -5.35
C ARG A 94 -6.99 9.97 -5.87
N GLY A 95 -7.75 9.89 -6.96
CA GLY A 95 -8.44 11.03 -7.58
C GLY A 95 -7.58 11.91 -8.50
N LYS A 96 -6.26 11.68 -8.62
CA LYS A 96 -5.43 12.36 -9.63
C LYS A 96 -5.19 11.46 -10.82
N VAL A 97 -5.33 12.03 -12.02
CA VAL A 97 -4.98 11.38 -13.29
C VAL A 97 -3.48 11.61 -13.55
N LEU A 98 -2.77 10.53 -13.82
CA LEU A 98 -1.38 10.47 -14.24
C LEU A 98 -1.31 9.80 -15.61
N ALA A 99 -0.43 10.26 -16.50
CA ALA A 99 -0.11 9.48 -17.70
C ALA A 99 0.76 8.27 -17.31
N PHE A 100 0.69 7.17 -18.06
CA PHE A 100 1.55 6.00 -17.80
C PHE A 100 3.03 6.38 -17.76
N GLU A 101 3.47 7.26 -18.66
CA GLU A 101 4.85 7.74 -18.71
C GLU A 101 5.32 8.49 -17.47
N GLN A 102 4.39 9.01 -16.66
CA GLN A 102 4.72 9.68 -15.40
C GLN A 102 4.94 8.69 -14.25
N VAL A 103 4.70 7.40 -14.46
CA VAL A 103 5.04 6.35 -13.51
C VAL A 103 6.52 5.99 -13.71
N ASP A 104 7.34 6.27 -12.70
CA ASP A 104 8.81 6.17 -12.77
C ASP A 104 9.43 5.33 -11.65
N SER A 105 8.62 4.81 -10.73
CA SER A 105 9.06 4.00 -9.59
C SER A 105 8.18 2.77 -9.44
N ALA A 106 8.80 1.61 -9.25
CA ALA A 106 8.15 0.39 -8.78
C ALA A 106 8.98 -0.27 -7.67
N GLU A 107 8.28 -0.79 -6.67
CA GLU A 107 8.84 -1.40 -5.48
C GLU A 107 8.01 -2.61 -5.08
N LEU A 108 8.67 -3.70 -4.74
CA LEU A 108 8.09 -4.86 -4.09
C LEU A 108 8.14 -4.69 -2.58
N LEU A 109 7.00 -4.92 -1.94
CA LEU A 109 6.85 -4.84 -0.50
C LEU A 109 6.19 -6.11 0.02
N PRO A 110 6.75 -6.76 1.05
CA PRO A 110 6.03 -7.83 1.72
C PRO A 110 4.83 -7.25 2.48
N LEU A 111 3.73 -7.99 2.54
CA LEU A 111 2.50 -7.57 3.22
C LEU A 111 2.70 -7.49 4.75
N SER A 112 3.59 -8.30 5.30
CA SER A 112 4.01 -8.31 6.71
C SER A 112 5.54 -8.41 6.79
N ARG A 113 6.09 -8.41 8.02
CA ARG A 113 7.53 -8.68 8.25
C ARG A 113 7.96 -10.07 7.77
N ASP A 114 7.01 -10.97 7.60
CA ASP A 114 7.22 -12.29 7.03
C ASP A 114 6.78 -12.29 5.56
N ASP A 115 7.70 -12.63 4.66
CA ASP A 115 7.48 -12.70 3.21
C ASP A 115 6.48 -13.82 2.82
N ALA A 116 6.24 -14.77 3.73
CA ALA A 116 5.21 -15.79 3.57
C ALA A 116 3.77 -15.24 3.62
N SER A 117 3.58 -14.00 4.07
CA SER A 117 2.24 -13.42 4.27
C SER A 117 1.60 -12.82 3.00
N GLY A 118 2.39 -12.45 2.00
CA GLY A 118 1.90 -11.88 0.74
C GLY A 118 2.81 -10.81 0.18
N LEU A 119 2.61 -10.48 -1.10
CA LEU A 119 3.51 -9.64 -1.88
C LEU A 119 2.73 -8.51 -2.56
N LEU A 120 3.13 -7.27 -2.29
CA LEU A 120 2.54 -6.06 -2.85
C LEU A 120 3.50 -5.42 -3.86
N LEU A 121 2.98 -5.06 -5.03
CA LEU A 121 3.66 -4.16 -5.96
C LEU A 121 3.20 -2.73 -5.71
N ARG A 122 4.11 -1.87 -5.30
CA ARG A 122 3.88 -0.43 -5.14
C ARG A 122 4.50 0.33 -6.31
N PHE A 123 3.69 1.06 -7.07
CA PHE A 123 4.16 1.82 -8.23
C PHE A 123 3.55 3.24 -8.29
N GLY A 124 4.22 4.14 -8.99
CA GLY A 124 3.76 5.53 -9.16
C GLY A 124 4.92 6.47 -9.44
N GLN A 125 4.78 7.72 -8.99
CA GLN A 125 5.84 8.72 -9.04
C GLN A 125 6.80 8.59 -7.85
N LYS A 126 8.11 8.70 -8.07
CA LYS A 126 9.17 8.71 -7.03
C LYS A 126 8.88 9.74 -5.94
N LYS A 127 8.50 10.96 -6.34
CA LYS A 127 8.10 12.08 -5.46
C LYS A 127 6.61 12.40 -5.58
N GLY A 128 5.75 11.39 -5.47
CA GLY A 128 4.32 11.62 -5.64
C GLY A 128 3.42 10.52 -5.11
N ARG A 129 2.26 10.41 -5.74
CA ARG A 129 1.25 9.41 -5.36
C ARG A 129 1.70 8.04 -5.87
N LYS A 130 1.61 7.05 -4.98
CA LYS A 130 1.84 5.64 -5.28
C LYS A 130 0.53 4.85 -5.12
N ALA A 131 0.32 3.91 -6.02
CA ALA A 131 -0.68 2.86 -5.90
C ALA A 131 0.00 1.58 -5.38
N SER A 132 -0.78 0.65 -4.84
CA SER A 132 -0.25 -0.65 -4.42
C SER A 132 -1.25 -1.75 -4.73
N VAL A 133 -0.78 -2.78 -5.41
CA VAL A 133 -1.55 -3.96 -5.85
C VAL A 133 -1.03 -5.19 -5.13
N LEU A 134 -1.92 -6.03 -4.63
CA LEU A 134 -1.57 -7.35 -4.12
C LEU A 134 -1.35 -8.32 -5.30
N LEU A 135 -0.13 -8.81 -5.44
CA LEU A 135 0.22 -9.79 -6.46
C LEU A 135 -0.06 -11.22 -5.97
N ARG A 136 0.24 -11.47 -4.69
CA ARG A 136 0.17 -12.79 -4.05
C ARG A 136 -0.29 -12.65 -2.60
N ASP A 137 -1.19 -13.54 -2.17
CA ASP A 137 -1.56 -13.75 -0.76
C ASP A 137 -1.08 -15.15 -0.39
N ARG A 138 -0.11 -15.23 0.52
CA ARG A 138 0.62 -16.48 0.80
C ARG A 138 1.15 -17.15 -0.46
N ALA A 139 0.76 -18.36 -0.82
CA ALA A 139 1.27 -19.02 -2.03
C ALA A 139 0.41 -18.78 -3.29
N GLU A 140 -0.72 -18.08 -3.15
CA GLU A 140 -1.73 -18.01 -4.20
C GLU A 140 -1.66 -16.67 -4.96
N PRO A 141 -1.61 -16.70 -6.31
CA PRO A 141 -1.72 -15.49 -7.10
C PRO A 141 -3.12 -14.89 -6.94
N VAL A 142 -3.16 -13.59 -6.69
CA VAL A 142 -4.40 -12.87 -6.37
C VAL A 142 -5.03 -12.23 -7.61
N LEU A 143 -4.21 -11.97 -8.63
CA LEU A 143 -4.60 -11.30 -9.86
C LEU A 143 -5.20 -12.29 -10.87
N ASP A 144 -6.46 -12.04 -11.24
CA ASP A 144 -7.06 -12.62 -12.44
C ASP A 144 -6.32 -12.17 -13.71
N ASP A 145 -6.51 -12.89 -14.81
CA ASP A 145 -5.76 -12.65 -16.04
C ASP A 145 -6.07 -11.27 -16.66
N GLU A 146 -7.32 -10.80 -16.53
CA GLU A 146 -7.74 -9.48 -17.02
C GLU A 146 -7.01 -8.35 -16.29
N ARG A 147 -7.01 -8.36 -14.94
CA ARG A 147 -6.29 -7.38 -14.13
C ARG A 147 -4.80 -7.47 -14.33
N ARG A 148 -4.25 -8.68 -14.49
CA ARG A 148 -2.83 -8.87 -14.81
C ARG A 148 -2.47 -8.16 -16.11
N GLN A 149 -3.29 -8.31 -17.15
CA GLN A 149 -3.08 -7.62 -18.43
C GLN A 149 -3.19 -6.09 -18.30
N LEU A 150 -4.15 -5.58 -17.53
CA LEU A 150 -4.26 -4.14 -17.26
C LEU A 150 -3.01 -3.60 -16.56
N LEU A 151 -2.51 -4.31 -15.55
CA LEU A 151 -1.30 -3.92 -14.82
C LEU A 151 -0.06 -3.96 -15.73
N LEU A 152 0.06 -4.98 -16.58
CA LEU A 152 1.12 -5.07 -17.58
C LEU A 152 1.07 -3.91 -18.58
N ALA A 153 -0.12 -3.51 -19.03
CA ALA A 153 -0.27 -2.36 -19.92
C ALA A 153 0.25 -1.06 -19.27
N VAL A 154 -0.04 -0.86 -17.99
CA VAL A 154 0.48 0.28 -17.21
C VAL A 154 2.00 0.22 -17.10
N ILE A 155 2.57 -0.93 -16.72
CA ILE A 155 4.02 -1.11 -16.53
C ILE A 155 4.77 -0.90 -17.85
N ARG A 156 4.30 -1.50 -18.95
CA ARG A 156 4.93 -1.36 -20.27
C ARG A 156 4.91 0.09 -20.76
N GLY A 157 3.83 0.82 -20.50
CA GLY A 157 3.69 2.24 -20.84
C GLY A 157 4.42 3.20 -19.89
N SER A 158 5.07 2.68 -18.85
CA SER A 158 5.73 3.50 -17.83
C SER A 158 7.20 3.78 -18.12
N ARG A 159 7.77 4.73 -17.36
CA ARG A 159 9.20 5.02 -17.32
C ARG A 159 9.85 4.49 -16.03
N ILE A 160 9.34 3.38 -15.52
CA ILE A 160 9.88 2.73 -14.31
C ILE A 160 11.37 2.44 -14.53
N ALA A 161 12.20 3.03 -13.68
CA ALA A 161 13.64 2.80 -13.68
C ALA A 161 14.16 2.72 -12.26
N ARG A 162 14.97 1.69 -12.02
CA ARG A 162 15.64 1.48 -10.74
C ARG A 162 16.48 2.72 -10.37
N PRO A 163 16.48 3.17 -9.11
CA PRO A 163 17.32 4.28 -8.71
C PRO A 163 18.81 3.94 -8.89
N VAL A 164 19.61 4.96 -9.23
CA VAL A 164 21.07 4.87 -9.31
C VAL A 164 21.68 5.64 -8.14
N SER A 165 22.82 5.19 -7.64
CA SER A 165 23.54 5.88 -6.56
C SER A 165 24.72 6.67 -7.16
N PRO A 166 25.20 7.73 -6.50
CA PRO A 166 26.38 8.46 -6.97
C PRO A 166 27.64 7.58 -7.06
N HIS A 167 27.71 6.51 -6.27
CA HIS A 167 28.82 5.56 -6.24
C HIS A 167 28.64 4.38 -7.20
N ASP A 168 27.49 4.29 -7.87
CA ASP A 168 27.19 3.32 -8.94
C ASP A 168 26.32 4.02 -10.01
N PRO A 169 26.93 4.87 -10.85
CA PRO A 169 26.22 5.64 -11.88
C PRO A 169 25.65 4.75 -12.98
N THR A 170 26.24 3.55 -13.16
CA THR A 170 25.77 2.53 -14.10
C THR A 170 24.54 1.77 -13.60
N GLY A 171 24.24 1.81 -12.30
CA GLY A 171 23.16 1.04 -11.69
C GLY A 171 23.40 -0.48 -11.69
N ALA A 172 24.64 -0.93 -11.92
CA ALA A 172 24.99 -2.35 -12.00
C ALA A 172 24.70 -3.09 -10.68
N PHE A 173 24.84 -2.38 -9.56
CA PHE A 173 24.52 -2.84 -8.22
C PHE A 173 23.22 -2.23 -7.69
N GLY A 174 22.38 -1.67 -8.56
CA GLY A 174 21.11 -1.04 -8.18
C GLY A 174 20.25 -1.96 -7.32
N ARG A 175 20.24 -3.27 -7.60
CA ARG A 175 19.48 -4.27 -6.81
C ARG A 175 19.94 -4.37 -5.35
N TYR A 176 21.23 -4.18 -5.11
CA TYR A 176 21.82 -4.24 -3.76
C TYR A 176 21.75 -2.88 -3.07
N ASN A 177 21.95 -1.80 -3.82
CA ASN A 177 21.89 -0.43 -3.32
C ASN A 177 20.45 -0.02 -2.95
N PHE A 178 19.47 -0.54 -3.66
CA PHE A 178 18.05 -0.23 -3.49
C PHE A 178 17.21 -1.51 -3.48
N PRO A 179 17.31 -2.32 -2.41
CA PRO A 179 16.61 -3.59 -2.31
C PRO A 179 15.09 -3.41 -2.45
N GLY A 180 14.46 -4.33 -3.19
CA GLY A 180 13.03 -4.31 -3.47
C GLY A 180 12.59 -3.33 -4.56
N THR A 181 13.47 -2.46 -5.08
CA THR A 181 13.13 -1.62 -6.24
C THR A 181 13.25 -2.39 -7.54
N LEU A 182 12.32 -2.14 -8.46
CA LEU A 182 12.23 -2.82 -9.74
C LEU A 182 12.48 -1.83 -10.87
N ASP A 183 13.15 -2.30 -11.92
CA ASP A 183 13.06 -1.68 -13.23
C ASP A 183 11.78 -2.15 -13.94
N ARG A 184 11.55 -1.65 -15.16
CA ARG A 184 10.34 -1.98 -15.92
C ARG A 184 10.25 -3.48 -16.24
N GLU A 185 11.37 -4.11 -16.58
CA GLU A 185 11.43 -5.53 -16.96
C GLU A 185 11.20 -6.43 -15.75
N GLY A 186 11.86 -6.16 -14.63
CA GLY A 186 11.62 -6.83 -13.36
C GLY A 186 10.19 -6.64 -12.86
N ALA A 187 9.61 -5.44 -13.02
CA ALA A 187 8.20 -5.22 -12.70
C ALA A 187 7.24 -6.05 -13.57
N GLU A 188 7.51 -6.18 -14.86
CA GLU A 188 6.76 -7.04 -15.76
C GLU A 188 6.90 -8.52 -15.39
N GLN A 189 8.12 -8.98 -15.11
CA GLN A 189 8.37 -10.36 -14.70
C GLN A 189 7.62 -10.73 -13.43
N VAL A 190 7.64 -9.87 -12.41
CA VAL A 190 6.98 -10.11 -11.12
C VAL A 190 5.46 -10.13 -11.27
N VAL A 191 4.89 -9.34 -12.19
CA VAL A 191 3.45 -9.38 -12.45
C VAL A 191 3.03 -10.66 -13.18
N LEU A 192 3.89 -11.19 -14.05
CA LEU A 192 3.66 -12.47 -14.74
C LEU A 192 3.84 -13.67 -13.80
N GLN A 193 4.92 -13.66 -13.03
CA GLN A 193 5.35 -14.72 -12.13
C GLN A 193 5.80 -14.08 -10.81
N PRO A 194 4.87 -13.90 -9.85
CA PRO A 194 5.21 -13.39 -8.54
C PRO A 194 6.18 -14.36 -7.85
N PRO A 195 7.30 -13.88 -7.29
CA PRO A 195 8.28 -14.74 -6.62
C PRO A 195 7.64 -15.49 -5.45
N ALA A 196 8.04 -16.74 -5.24
CA ALA A 196 7.60 -17.56 -4.12
C ALA A 196 8.11 -17.01 -2.77
N PRO A 197 7.52 -17.41 -1.62
CA PRO A 197 8.05 -16.99 -0.32
C PRO A 197 9.54 -17.31 -0.18
N GLY A 198 10.36 -16.32 0.16
CA GLY A 198 11.80 -16.49 0.35
C GLY A 198 12.63 -16.49 -0.93
N GLU A 199 11.99 -16.35 -2.10
CA GLU A 199 12.68 -16.20 -3.37
C GLU A 199 13.05 -14.73 -3.61
N HIS A 200 14.23 -14.49 -4.20
CA HIS A 200 14.67 -13.13 -4.46
C HIS A 200 13.90 -12.50 -5.63
N ALA A 201 13.50 -11.24 -5.46
CA ALA A 201 12.96 -10.45 -6.55
C ALA A 201 14.01 -10.24 -7.66
N PRO A 202 13.58 -10.17 -8.94
CA PRO A 202 14.47 -9.94 -10.08
C PRO A 202 15.18 -8.57 -10.06
#